data_AF-A0A1R3L4R8-F1
#
_entry.id   AF-A0A1R3L4R8-F1
#
_cell.length_a   1.000
_cell.length_b   1.000
_cell.length_c   1.000
_cell.angle_alpha   90.00
_cell.angle_beta   90.00
_cell.angle_gamma   90.00
#
_symmetry.space_group_name_H-M   'P 1'
#
loop_
_entity.id
_entity.type
_entity.pdbx_description
1 polymer ?
#
loop_
_entity_poly.entity_id
_entity_poly.type
_entity_poly.pdbx_seq_one_letter_code
_entity_poly.pdbx_strand_id
1 'polypeptide(L)'
;MFVTIGLALDVCPANTTCQGPLATKFSASMNNESFVLPTKLSMLQAFFSNVGGVYTTDFPANPPVQFDYTNASINNNLPLLFAHKGTKVTKLKFNTTVELVFQNTAIIGIENHPMHLHGYNFHVLAQGVWIMHCHLDVHLPWGLATVFVVENGPTPTTTLPPPPADLPQC
;
A
#
# COMPACT_ATOMS: atom_id res chain seq x y z
N MET A 1 -8.38 -4.56 9.38
CA MET A 1 -8.45 -3.83 8.09
C MET A 1 -7.59 -4.57 7.09
N PHE A 2 -8.05 -4.71 5.86
CA PHE A 2 -7.29 -5.32 4.77
C PHE A 2 -7.01 -4.24 3.72
N VAL A 3 -5.74 -3.95 3.48
CA VAL A 3 -5.32 -2.83 2.63
C VAL A 3 -4.44 -3.32 1.51
N THR A 4 -4.93 -3.25 0.28
CA THR A 4 -4.10 -3.48 -0.90
C THR A 4 -3.17 -2.30 -1.09
N ILE A 5 -1.91 -2.57 -1.39
CA ILE A 5 -0.89 -1.57 -1.67
C ILE A 5 -0.24 -1.89 -3.01
N GLY A 6 0.18 -0.85 -3.72
CA GLY A 6 0.85 -1.02 -4.99
C GLY A 6 0.98 0.26 -5.78
N LEU A 7 1.66 0.14 -6.91
CA LEU A 7 1.73 1.17 -7.92
C LEU A 7 0.36 1.40 -8.55
N ALA A 8 0.23 2.55 -9.19
CA ALA A 8 -0.90 2.94 -10.01
C ALA A 8 -0.41 3.88 -11.11
N LEU A 9 -1.31 4.30 -11.98
CA LEU A 9 -1.09 5.33 -12.99
C LEU A 9 -1.96 6.55 -12.68
N ASP A 10 -1.55 7.68 -13.22
CA ASP A 10 -2.27 8.94 -13.19
C ASP A 10 -2.23 9.58 -14.57
N VAL A 11 -3.26 10.36 -14.88
CA VAL A 11 -3.37 11.00 -16.19
C VAL A 11 -2.22 11.98 -16.37
N CYS A 12 -1.55 11.89 -17.52
CA CYS A 12 -0.48 12.84 -17.85
C CYS A 12 -1.08 14.23 -18.03
N PRO A 13 -0.55 15.28 -17.36
CA PRO A 13 -1.03 16.63 -17.54
C PRO A 13 -0.98 17.08 -19.01
N ALA A 14 -1.96 17.89 -19.42
CA ALA A 14 -1.99 18.45 -20.76
C ALA A 14 -0.68 19.21 -21.07
N ASN A 15 -0.19 19.08 -22.31
CA ASN A 15 1.06 19.69 -22.78
C ASN A 15 2.33 19.24 -22.05
N THR A 16 2.30 18.07 -21.40
CA THR A 16 3.49 17.44 -20.81
C THR A 16 3.72 16.07 -21.41
N THR A 17 4.98 15.61 -21.44
CA THR A 17 5.32 14.25 -21.85
C THR A 17 5.64 13.44 -20.60
N CYS A 18 4.88 12.37 -20.37
CA CYS A 18 5.12 11.46 -19.25
C CYS A 18 5.79 10.17 -19.73
N GLN A 19 6.68 9.64 -18.89
CA GLN A 19 7.51 8.46 -19.20
C GLN A 19 6.89 7.15 -18.69
N GLY A 20 5.73 7.20 -18.02
CA GLY A 20 5.06 6.02 -17.52
C GLY A 20 4.41 5.20 -18.65
N PRO A 21 3.95 3.97 -18.34
CA PRO A 21 3.22 3.14 -19.27
C PRO A 21 2.06 3.91 -19.91
N LEU A 22 1.80 3.66 -21.21
CA LEU A 22 0.71 4.33 -21.93
C LEU A 22 0.81 5.87 -21.95
N ALA A 23 2.04 6.42 -21.88
CA ALA A 23 2.31 7.85 -21.78
C ALA A 23 1.62 8.53 -20.57
N THR A 24 1.43 7.79 -19.49
CA THR A 24 0.85 8.26 -18.23
C THR A 24 1.93 8.60 -17.22
N LYS A 25 1.53 9.12 -16.05
CA LYS A 25 2.43 9.35 -14.91
C LYS A 25 2.31 8.18 -13.92
N PHE A 26 3.43 7.76 -13.33
CA PHE A 26 3.38 6.84 -12.19
C PHE A 26 2.66 7.46 -10.99
N SER A 27 1.94 6.61 -10.26
CA SER A 27 1.20 6.90 -9.05
C SER A 27 1.30 5.69 -8.11
N ALA A 28 0.68 5.79 -6.95
CA ALA A 28 0.51 4.67 -6.02
C ALA A 28 -0.86 4.80 -5.33
N SER A 29 -1.33 3.71 -4.74
CA SER A 29 -2.60 3.70 -4.02
C SER A 29 -2.62 2.73 -2.85
N MET A 30 -3.55 2.99 -1.92
CA MET A 30 -3.94 2.07 -0.86
C MET A 30 -5.45 1.83 -0.99
N ASN A 31 -5.90 0.58 -1.13
CA ASN A 31 -7.30 0.24 -1.43
C ASN A 31 -7.91 1.04 -2.60
N ASN A 32 -7.15 1.22 -3.67
CA ASN A 32 -7.55 2.00 -4.86
C ASN A 32 -7.80 3.50 -4.60
N GLU A 33 -7.30 4.04 -3.49
CA GLU A 33 -7.29 5.47 -3.19
C GLU A 33 -5.85 5.99 -3.27
N SER A 34 -5.62 7.01 -4.10
CA SER A 34 -4.35 7.69 -4.27
C SER A 34 -4.38 9.00 -3.49
N PHE A 35 -3.59 9.07 -2.42
CA PHE A 35 -3.64 10.17 -1.47
C PHE A 35 -3.16 11.49 -2.10
N VAL A 36 -3.95 12.55 -1.95
CA VAL A 36 -3.60 13.92 -2.36
C VAL A 36 -3.35 14.78 -1.13
N LEU A 37 -2.20 15.44 -1.08
CA LEU A 37 -1.87 16.38 -0.02
C LEU A 37 -2.77 17.63 -0.10
N PRO A 38 -3.37 18.08 1.02
CA PRO A 38 -4.07 19.36 1.06
C PRO A 38 -3.14 20.53 0.76
N THR A 39 -3.62 21.50 -0.03
CA THR A 39 -2.83 22.66 -0.47
C THR A 39 -3.10 23.94 0.31
N LYS A 40 -4.27 24.04 0.96
CA LYS A 40 -4.71 25.28 1.65
C LYS A 40 -4.54 25.24 3.17
N LEU A 41 -4.81 24.08 3.78
CA LEU A 41 -4.82 23.91 5.23
C LEU A 41 -4.29 22.52 5.59
N SER A 42 -3.44 22.44 6.62
CA SER A 42 -2.96 21.14 7.10
C SER A 42 -4.11 20.32 7.72
N MET A 43 -4.01 18.99 7.65
CA MET A 43 -5.02 18.11 8.22
C MET A 43 -5.13 18.23 9.74
N LEU A 44 -3.99 18.43 10.43
CA LEU A 44 -3.97 18.62 11.88
C LEU A 44 -4.69 19.92 12.28
N GLN A 45 -4.42 21.01 11.58
CA GLN A 45 -5.11 22.27 11.81
C GLN A 45 -6.59 22.18 11.47
N ALA A 46 -6.95 21.52 10.37
CA ALA A 46 -8.35 21.29 9.99
C ALA A 46 -9.11 20.50 11.07
N PHE A 47 -8.47 19.47 11.64
CA PHE A 47 -9.02 18.71 12.76
C PHE A 47 -9.21 19.59 14.01
N PHE A 48 -8.17 20.34 14.42
CA PHE A 48 -8.21 21.14 15.65
C PHE A 48 -9.22 22.29 15.58
N SER A 49 -9.29 22.96 14.43
CA SER A 49 -10.20 24.09 14.18
C SER A 49 -11.57 23.67 13.64
N ASN A 50 -11.86 22.37 13.55
CA ASN A 50 -13.11 21.80 13.01
C ASN A 50 -13.50 22.34 11.62
N VAL A 51 -12.53 22.43 10.70
CA VAL A 51 -12.71 22.91 9.33
C VAL A 51 -13.05 21.74 8.40
N GLY A 52 -14.23 21.80 7.77
CA GLY A 52 -14.66 20.82 6.76
C GLY A 52 -14.02 21.02 5.39
N GLY A 53 -14.11 19.99 4.53
CA GLY A 53 -13.67 20.07 3.13
C GLY A 53 -12.17 19.88 2.88
N VAL A 54 -11.36 19.60 3.92
CA VAL A 54 -9.92 19.33 3.79
C VAL A 54 -9.63 17.84 3.58
N TYR A 55 -10.39 16.97 4.26
CA TYR A 55 -10.32 15.52 4.12
C TYR A 55 -11.70 14.92 4.41
N THR A 56 -11.91 13.68 3.96
CA THR A 56 -13.09 12.87 4.31
C THR A 56 -12.68 11.69 5.20
N THR A 57 -13.63 11.12 5.95
CA THR A 57 -13.37 10.07 6.96
C THR A 57 -13.76 8.67 6.50
N ASP A 58 -13.85 8.49 5.18
CA ASP A 58 -14.39 7.32 4.50
C ASP A 58 -13.31 6.52 3.75
N PHE A 59 -12.08 6.49 4.27
CA PHE A 59 -11.07 5.57 3.73
C PHE A 59 -11.56 4.11 3.90
N PRO A 60 -11.57 3.31 2.83
CA PRO A 60 -12.19 1.99 2.86
C PRO A 60 -11.33 1.00 3.67
N ALA A 61 -11.97 0.26 4.57
CA ALA A 61 -11.30 -0.74 5.42
C ALA A 61 -10.89 -2.02 4.67
N ASN A 62 -11.40 -2.21 3.46
CA ASN A 62 -11.14 -3.31 2.52
C ASN A 62 -11.06 -2.74 1.10
N PRO A 63 -10.34 -3.37 0.15
CA PRO A 63 -10.29 -2.92 -1.23
C PRO A 63 -11.71 -2.96 -1.83
N PRO A 64 -12.13 -1.91 -2.58
CA PRO A 64 -13.48 -1.81 -3.12
C PRO A 64 -13.78 -2.88 -4.18
N VAL A 65 -12.73 -3.45 -4.79
CA VAL A 65 -12.83 -4.54 -5.77
C VAL A 65 -11.88 -5.66 -5.36
N GLN A 66 -12.40 -6.88 -5.32
CA GLN A 66 -11.59 -8.08 -5.08
C GLN A 66 -11.19 -8.71 -6.42
N PHE A 67 -9.92 -9.09 -6.52
CA PHE A 67 -9.34 -9.78 -7.67
C PHE A 67 -8.15 -10.62 -7.19
N ASP A 68 -7.55 -11.39 -8.10
CA ASP A 68 -6.28 -12.06 -7.83
C ASP A 68 -5.16 -11.01 -7.78
N TYR A 69 -4.87 -10.54 -6.57
CA TYR A 69 -4.00 -9.39 -6.32
C TYR A 69 -2.60 -9.57 -6.88
N THR A 70 -2.10 -10.81 -6.92
CA THR A 70 -0.70 -11.13 -7.27
C THR A 70 -0.52 -11.59 -8.72
N ASN A 71 -1.60 -11.72 -9.48
CA ASN A 71 -1.52 -12.17 -10.86
C ASN A 71 -1.27 -11.00 -11.82
N ALA A 72 -0.13 -11.04 -12.52
CA ALA A 72 0.28 -10.00 -13.47
C ALA A 72 -0.72 -9.77 -14.62
N SER A 73 -1.62 -10.72 -14.89
CA SER A 73 -2.69 -10.58 -15.88
C SER A 73 -3.64 -9.42 -15.58
N ILE A 74 -3.66 -8.93 -14.33
CA ILE A 74 -4.44 -7.76 -13.91
C ILE A 74 -4.08 -6.50 -14.72
N ASN A 75 -2.87 -6.43 -15.26
CA ASN A 75 -2.39 -5.31 -16.06
C ASN A 75 -3.12 -5.14 -17.40
N ASN A 76 -3.88 -6.15 -17.83
CA ASN A 76 -4.77 -6.05 -19.00
C ASN A 76 -6.07 -5.30 -18.68
N ASN A 77 -6.39 -5.06 -17.40
CA ASN A 77 -7.57 -4.34 -16.95
C ASN A 77 -7.23 -2.88 -16.66
N LEU A 78 -7.21 -2.05 -17.71
CA LEU A 78 -6.86 -0.62 -17.64
C LEU A 78 -7.53 0.15 -16.49
N PRO A 79 -8.85 0.03 -16.24
CA PRO A 79 -9.51 0.72 -15.12
C PRO A 79 -8.86 0.48 -13.75
N LEU A 80 -8.31 -0.70 -13.50
CA LEU A 80 -7.67 -1.03 -12.22
C LEU A 80 -6.26 -0.44 -12.08
N LEU A 81 -5.68 0.07 -13.17
CA LEU A 81 -4.41 0.76 -13.12
C LEU A 81 -4.56 2.19 -12.56
N PHE A 82 -5.76 2.75 -12.52
CA PHE A 82 -6.00 4.13 -12.07
C PHE A 82 -6.79 4.16 -10.77
N ALA A 83 -6.16 4.76 -9.75
CA ALA A 83 -6.76 4.93 -8.44
C ALA A 83 -7.46 6.28 -8.30
N HIS A 84 -8.52 6.31 -7.50
CA HIS A 84 -9.26 7.53 -7.22
C HIS A 84 -8.39 8.51 -6.42
N LYS A 85 -8.29 9.76 -6.85
CA LYS A 85 -7.51 10.80 -6.17
C LYS A 85 -8.32 11.42 -5.06
N GLY A 86 -7.81 11.42 -3.83
CA GLY A 86 -8.52 12.03 -2.70
C GLY A 86 -7.70 12.12 -1.43
N THR A 87 -8.19 12.92 -0.48
CA THR A 87 -7.63 13.02 0.88
C THR A 87 -8.57 12.32 1.85
N LYS A 88 -8.44 11.00 1.95
CA LYS A 88 -9.30 10.15 2.79
C LYS A 88 -8.54 9.68 4.02
N VAL A 89 -9.21 9.61 5.17
CA VAL A 89 -8.63 9.13 6.43
C VAL A 89 -9.48 8.02 7.04
N THR A 90 -8.83 7.15 7.81
CA THR A 90 -9.51 6.27 8.76
C THR A 90 -9.58 6.97 10.11
N LYS A 91 -10.79 7.26 10.61
CA LYS A 91 -10.97 7.84 11.95
C LYS A 91 -11.18 6.73 12.97
N LEU A 92 -10.29 6.67 13.96
CA LEU A 92 -10.34 5.69 15.04
C LEU A 92 -10.70 6.37 16.35
N LYS A 93 -11.36 5.64 17.26
CA LYS A 93 -11.55 6.10 18.63
C LYS A 93 -10.25 5.90 19.41
N PHE A 94 -10.00 6.76 20.38
CA PHE A 94 -8.88 6.56 21.31
C PHE A 94 -8.98 5.16 21.96
N ASN A 95 -7.83 4.52 22.16
CA ASN A 95 -7.70 3.17 22.73
C ASN A 95 -8.31 2.03 21.89
N THR A 96 -8.49 2.23 20.58
CA THR A 96 -8.89 1.14 19.68
C THR A 96 -7.70 0.27 19.32
N THR A 97 -7.80 -1.05 19.46
CA THR A 97 -6.84 -2.01 18.88
C THR A 97 -7.15 -2.21 17.40
N VAL A 98 -6.14 -2.06 16.55
CA VAL A 98 -6.28 -2.19 15.09
C VAL A 98 -5.37 -3.30 14.59
N GLU A 99 -5.95 -4.25 13.88
CA GLU A 99 -5.23 -5.18 13.02
C GLU A 99 -5.25 -4.65 11.59
N LEU A 100 -4.09 -4.62 10.93
CA LEU A 100 -3.92 -4.14 9.57
C LEU A 100 -3.14 -5.18 8.76
N VAL A 101 -3.75 -5.68 7.70
CA VAL A 101 -3.14 -6.61 6.75
C VAL A 101 -2.81 -5.82 5.49
N PHE A 102 -1.54 -5.76 5.13
CA PHE A 102 -1.10 -5.18 3.87
C PHE A 102 -0.98 -6.28 2.80
N GLN A 103 -1.70 -6.11 1.70
CA GLN A 103 -1.69 -7.01 0.56
C GLN A 103 -1.02 -6.31 -0.62
N ASN A 104 0.14 -6.79 -1.04
CA ASN A 104 0.76 -6.28 -2.27
C ASN A 104 -0.07 -6.66 -3.50
N THR A 105 0.05 -5.88 -4.57
CA THR A 105 -0.60 -6.16 -5.86
C THR A 105 0.43 -6.25 -7.00
N ALA A 106 0.07 -6.93 -8.08
CA ALA A 106 0.86 -7.02 -9.30
C ALA A 106 0.53 -5.92 -10.32
N ILE A 107 -0.18 -4.86 -9.89
CA ILE A 107 -0.51 -3.71 -10.72
C ILE A 107 0.79 -2.97 -11.07
N ILE A 108 1.07 -2.85 -12.37
CA ILE A 108 2.30 -2.35 -13.00
C ILE A 108 3.55 -3.19 -12.72
N GLY A 109 3.72 -3.68 -11.50
CA GLY A 109 4.80 -4.56 -11.08
C GLY A 109 4.61 -5.01 -9.65
N ILE A 110 5.21 -6.14 -9.29
CA ILE A 110 5.28 -6.61 -7.91
C ILE A 110 6.50 -5.98 -7.25
N GLU A 111 6.30 -5.22 -6.18
CA GLU A 111 7.37 -4.50 -5.48
C GLU A 111 7.27 -4.69 -3.96
N ASN A 112 8.41 -4.70 -3.25
CA ASN A 112 8.38 -4.68 -1.79
C ASN A 112 8.12 -3.25 -1.29
N HIS A 113 7.11 -3.08 -0.45
CA HIS A 113 6.71 -1.78 0.08
C HIS A 113 6.97 -1.71 1.60
N PRO A 114 8.03 -1.05 2.06
CA PRO A 114 8.29 -0.91 3.49
C PRO A 114 7.34 0.15 4.08
N MET A 115 6.32 -0.35 4.79
CA MET A 115 5.27 0.49 5.37
C MET A 115 5.73 1.13 6.69
N HIS A 116 5.46 2.42 6.85
CA HIS A 116 5.79 3.20 8.04
C HIS A 116 4.56 3.89 8.62
N LEU A 117 4.45 3.92 9.95
CA LEU A 117 3.36 4.57 10.68
C LEU A 117 3.91 5.58 11.67
N HIS A 118 3.50 6.84 11.54
CA HIS A 118 3.93 7.91 12.45
C HIS A 118 3.23 7.78 13.81
N GLY A 119 3.97 8.05 14.89
CA GLY A 119 3.43 8.17 16.26
C GLY A 119 3.18 6.85 16.99
N TYR A 120 3.40 5.70 16.34
CA TYR A 120 3.17 4.38 16.91
C TYR A 120 4.27 3.40 16.51
N ASN A 121 4.52 2.42 17.38
CA ASN A 121 5.12 1.15 16.99
C ASN A 121 4.00 0.12 16.82
N PHE A 122 4.25 -0.96 16.07
CA PHE A 122 3.29 -2.03 15.85
C PHE A 122 3.96 -3.40 15.97
N HIS A 123 3.14 -4.41 16.26
CA HIS A 123 3.57 -5.80 16.26
C HIS A 123 3.27 -6.42 14.90
N VAL A 124 4.26 -7.08 14.29
CA VAL A 124 4.05 -7.90 13.09
C VAL A 124 3.55 -9.26 13.56
N LEU A 125 2.27 -9.56 13.27
CA LEU A 125 1.60 -10.76 13.77
C LEU A 125 1.70 -11.97 12.84
N ALA A 126 2.05 -11.76 11.57
CA ALA A 126 2.11 -12.82 10.57
C ALA A 126 3.51 -13.46 10.49
N GLN A 127 3.54 -14.79 10.40
CA GLN A 127 4.74 -15.55 10.07
C GLN A 127 5.24 -15.26 8.66
N GLY A 128 6.54 -15.41 8.43
CA GLY A 128 7.11 -15.17 7.12
C GLY A 128 8.56 -14.75 7.13
N VAL A 129 9.07 -14.54 5.92
CA VAL A 129 10.37 -13.94 5.64
C VAL A 129 10.10 -12.52 5.17
N TRP A 130 10.43 -11.53 6.00
CA TRP A 130 10.07 -10.12 5.81
C TRP A 130 11.33 -9.26 5.65
N ILE A 131 11.53 -8.67 4.47
CA ILE A 131 12.65 -7.76 4.24
C ILE A 131 12.42 -6.41 4.97
N MET A 132 13.44 -5.95 5.70
CA MET A 132 13.54 -4.60 6.23
C MET A 132 14.73 -3.92 5.55
N HIS A 133 14.48 -2.83 4.83
CA HIS A 133 15.53 -2.14 4.09
C HIS A 133 15.36 -0.62 4.11
N CYS A 134 16.41 0.08 3.65
CA CYS A 134 16.30 1.51 3.34
C CYS A 134 15.40 1.70 2.12
N HIS A 135 14.39 2.57 2.21
CA HIS A 135 13.52 2.91 1.08
C HIS A 135 14.15 3.89 0.08
N LEU A 136 15.47 4.12 0.15
CA LEU A 136 16.20 4.73 -0.94
C LEU A 136 16.78 3.61 -1.80
N ASP A 137 16.20 3.40 -2.98
CA ASP A 137 16.44 2.20 -3.80
C ASP A 137 17.91 1.93 -4.09
N VAL A 138 18.73 2.97 -4.25
CA VAL A 138 20.17 2.83 -4.48
C VAL A 138 20.90 2.14 -3.33
N HIS A 139 20.38 2.22 -2.10
CA HIS A 139 20.99 1.60 -0.92
C HIS A 139 20.68 0.11 -0.79
N LEU A 140 19.57 -0.37 -1.38
CA LEU A 140 19.20 -1.80 -1.35
C LEU A 140 20.27 -2.70 -2.01
N PRO A 141 20.71 -2.49 -3.26
CA PRO A 141 21.78 -3.28 -3.87
C PRO A 141 23.15 -3.04 -3.23
N TRP A 142 23.33 -1.94 -2.48
CA TRP A 142 24.53 -1.70 -1.67
C TRP A 142 24.51 -2.45 -0.33
N GLY A 143 23.43 -3.18 -0.01
CA GLY A 143 23.35 -4.06 1.15
C GLY A 143 22.69 -3.45 2.38
N LEU A 144 22.01 -2.28 2.27
CA LEU A 144 21.28 -1.69 3.40
C LEU A 144 19.90 -2.33 3.57
N ALA A 145 19.92 -3.63 3.81
CA ALA A 145 18.77 -4.47 4.05
C ALA A 145 19.10 -5.57 5.06
N THR A 146 18.07 -6.02 5.76
CA THR A 146 18.07 -7.24 6.57
C THR A 146 16.73 -7.93 6.39
N VAL A 147 16.57 -9.11 6.97
CA VAL A 147 15.36 -9.90 6.86
C VAL A 147 14.97 -10.40 8.24
N PHE A 148 13.71 -10.22 8.60
CA PHE A 148 13.10 -10.88 9.75
C PHE A 148 12.52 -12.20 9.31
N VAL A 149 12.93 -13.28 9.97
CA VAL A 149 12.27 -14.58 9.86
C VAL A 149 11.40 -14.75 11.08
N VAL A 150 10.09 -14.82 10.88
CA VAL A 150 9.10 -15.07 11.94
C VAL A 150 8.71 -16.53 11.87
N GLU A 151 9.13 -17.29 12.88
CA GLU A 151 8.90 -18.73 13.00
C GLU A 151 7.42 -19.08 13.16
N ASN A 152 7.08 -20.33 12.80
CA ASN A 152 5.75 -20.88 13.01
C ASN A 152 5.37 -20.86 14.50
N GLY A 153 4.16 -20.42 14.79
CA GLY A 153 3.54 -20.50 16.09
C GLY A 153 2.95 -21.89 16.37
N PRO A 154 2.35 -22.09 17.57
CA PRO A 154 1.95 -23.41 18.04
C PRO A 154 0.68 -23.97 17.39
N THR A 155 -0.08 -23.18 16.63
CA THR A 155 -1.33 -23.62 15.99
C THR A 155 -1.23 -23.67 14.45
N PRO A 156 -2.10 -24.45 13.78
CA PRO A 156 -2.15 -24.48 12.32
C PRO A 156 -2.47 -23.12 11.68
N THR A 157 -3.29 -22.29 12.34
CA THR A 157 -3.61 -20.93 11.86
C THR A 157 -2.45 -19.96 12.04
N THR A 158 -1.47 -20.34 12.87
CA THR A 158 -0.21 -19.66 13.09
C THR A 158 0.93 -20.50 12.51
N THR A 159 0.74 -21.15 11.36
CA THR A 159 1.80 -21.87 10.66
C THR A 159 1.75 -21.45 9.20
N LEU A 160 2.90 -21.11 8.60
CA LEU A 160 2.96 -20.78 7.18
C LEU A 160 2.52 -21.97 6.31
N PRO A 161 1.66 -21.76 5.30
CA PRO A 161 1.39 -22.78 4.31
C PRO A 161 2.64 -23.04 3.45
N PRO A 162 2.73 -24.22 2.80
CA PRO A 162 3.81 -24.50 1.85
C PRO A 162 3.78 -23.50 0.68
N PRO A 163 4.92 -23.25 0.01
CA PRO A 163 4.97 -22.37 -1.15
C PRO A 163 4.01 -22.84 -2.27
N PRO A 164 3.43 -21.90 -3.04
CA PRO A 164 2.60 -22.24 -4.20
C PRO A 164 3.35 -23.10 -5.22
N ALA A 165 2.64 -23.98 -5.92
CA ALA A 165 3.23 -24.90 -6.90
C ALA A 165 3.84 -24.19 -8.12
N ASP A 166 3.42 -22.96 -8.40
CA ASP A 166 3.86 -22.09 -9.49
C ASP A 166 4.93 -21.08 -9.05
N LEU A 167 5.55 -21.26 -7.88
CA LEU A 167 6.66 -20.41 -7.43
C LEU A 167 7.80 -20.42 -8.46
N PRO A 168 8.23 -19.24 -8.97
CA PRO A 168 9.32 -19.16 -9.95
C PRO A 168 10.59 -19.85 -9.45
N GLN A 169 11.18 -20.67 -10.31
CA GLN A 169 12.47 -21.31 -10.02
C GLN A 169 13.60 -20.31 -10.19
N CYS A 170 14.59 -20.38 -9.29
CA CYS A 170 15.82 -19.59 -9.37
C CYS A 170 16.70 -20.03 -10.55
#